data_AF-A0A355DL71-F1
#
_entry.id   AF-A0A355DL71-F1
#
_cell.length_a   1.000
_cell.length_b   1.000
_cell.length_c   1.000
_cell.angle_alpha   90.00
_cell.angle_beta   90.00
_cell.angle_gamma   90.00
#
_symmetry.space_group_name_H-M   'P 1'
#
loop_
_entity.id
_entity.type
_entity.pdbx_description
1 polymer ?
#
loop_
_entity_poly.entity_id
_entity_poly.type
_entity_poly.pdbx_seq_one_letter_code
_entity_poly.pdbx_strand_id
1 'polypeptide(L)'
;MVNYLLPLLTAVARHTKENFVQKTRHTEAVQEQFLLTLLRRHEDTQLGRDYGLKDIKTIDQFCDRVPILPYSSYEPYTERIFQGERNILTSDSVVFINLTSGSTGPQKLIPVTQRFQNSLRQANLTSIGFLADALQARERKFGKLLITNSAQLLGQTPGGINYGHASVGVLRMGKFLYKQLFTHPFETLLVGDSLARHYICLLFALRDRSMRGMIANFPMLLLRTA
;
A
#
# COMPACT_ATOMS: atom_id res chain seq x y z
N MET A 1 15.80 28.14 -2.40
CA MET A 1 16.65 26.96 -2.21
C MET A 1 16.30 25.92 -3.25
N VAL A 2 17.29 25.43 -4.02
CA VAL A 2 17.10 24.36 -5.00
C VAL A 2 16.76 23.07 -4.27
N ASN A 3 15.62 22.44 -4.60
CA ASN A 3 15.18 21.21 -3.95
C ASN A 3 15.91 20.00 -4.58
N TYR A 4 17.07 19.65 -4.06
CA TYR A 4 17.87 18.49 -4.51
C TYR A 4 17.26 17.12 -4.13
N LEU A 5 16.21 17.10 -3.31
CA LEU A 5 15.57 15.87 -2.84
C LEU A 5 14.74 15.20 -3.93
N LEU A 6 14.11 15.99 -4.80
CA LEU A 6 13.29 15.44 -5.88
C LEU A 6 14.16 14.74 -6.95
N PRO A 7 15.29 15.31 -7.40
CA PRO A 7 16.28 14.58 -8.21
C PRO A 7 16.76 13.27 -7.56
N LEU A 8 17.12 13.31 -6.27
CA LEU A 8 17.55 12.11 -5.54
C LEU A 8 16.46 11.03 -5.52
N LEU A 9 15.22 11.42 -5.21
CA LEU A 9 14.06 10.52 -5.22
C LEU A 9 13.84 9.92 -6.62
N THR A 10 13.96 10.71 -7.68
CA THR A 10 13.84 10.20 -9.05
C THR A 10 14.96 9.23 -9.43
N ALA A 11 16.19 9.47 -8.97
CA ALA A 11 17.31 8.56 -9.21
C ALA A 11 17.10 7.21 -8.49
N VAL A 12 16.71 7.24 -7.22
CA VAL A 12 16.35 6.03 -6.46
C VAL A 12 15.19 5.30 -7.13
N ALA A 13 14.15 6.02 -7.54
CA ALA A 13 12.99 5.45 -8.22
C ALA A 13 13.35 4.78 -9.55
N ARG A 14 14.26 5.37 -10.35
CA ARG A 14 14.77 4.76 -11.59
C ARG A 14 15.54 3.47 -11.32
N HIS A 15 16.40 3.46 -10.30
CA HIS A 15 17.11 2.26 -9.89
C HIS A 15 16.15 1.15 -9.42
N THR A 16 15.14 1.49 -8.60
CA THR A 16 14.09 0.54 -8.20
C THR A 16 13.33 -0.01 -9.41
N LYS A 17 12.99 0.86 -10.38
CA LYS A 17 12.34 0.47 -11.64
C LYS A 17 13.22 -0.47 -12.47
N GLU A 18 14.51 -0.20 -12.62
CA GLU A 18 15.44 -1.08 -13.33
C GLU A 18 15.52 -2.46 -12.67
N ASN A 19 15.67 -2.51 -11.35
CA ASN A 19 15.66 -3.77 -10.60
C ASN A 19 14.35 -4.54 -10.78
N PHE A 20 13.20 -3.85 -10.84
CA PHE A 20 11.90 -4.46 -11.14
C PHE A 20 11.89 -5.07 -12.55
N VAL A 21 12.34 -4.33 -13.57
CA VAL A 21 12.41 -4.82 -14.95
C VAL A 21 13.37 -6.02 -15.10
N GLN A 22 14.47 -6.06 -14.34
CA GLN A 22 15.32 -7.25 -14.34
C GLN A 22 14.62 -8.47 -13.74
N LYS A 23 13.87 -8.29 -12.64
CA LYS A 23 13.09 -9.38 -12.04
C LYS A 23 12.01 -9.92 -12.97
N THR A 24 11.42 -9.09 -13.83
CA THR A 24 10.44 -9.56 -14.82
C THR A 24 11.03 -10.47 -15.91
N ARG A 25 12.35 -10.56 -16.02
CA ARG A 25 13.03 -11.50 -16.94
C ARG A 25 13.24 -12.89 -16.31
N HIS A 26 13.04 -13.01 -15.01
CA HIS A 26 13.25 -14.25 -14.24
C HIS A 26 12.06 -14.50 -13.29
N THR A 27 10.84 -14.37 -13.81
CA THR A 27 9.60 -14.35 -13.00
C THR A 27 9.40 -15.62 -12.18
N GLU A 28 9.64 -16.80 -12.78
CA GLU A 28 9.45 -18.10 -12.14
C GLU A 28 10.35 -18.24 -10.91
N ALA A 29 11.67 -18.07 -11.08
CA ALA A 29 12.63 -18.13 -9.98
C ALA A 29 12.35 -17.08 -8.88
N VAL A 30 11.91 -15.88 -9.27
CA VAL A 30 11.54 -14.83 -8.31
C VAL A 30 10.29 -15.22 -7.50
N GLN A 31 9.27 -15.81 -8.14
CA GLN A 31 8.05 -16.25 -7.46
C GLN A 31 8.30 -17.47 -6.56
N GLU A 32 9.07 -18.45 -7.02
CA GLU A 32 9.45 -19.62 -6.22
C GLU A 32 10.22 -19.20 -4.96
N GLN A 33 11.25 -18.36 -5.11
CA GLN A 33 12.02 -17.85 -3.98
C GLN A 33 11.13 -17.04 -3.02
N PHE A 34 10.19 -16.26 -3.56
CA PHE A 34 9.24 -15.50 -2.75
C PHE A 34 8.32 -16.42 -1.93
N LEU A 35 7.75 -17.46 -2.55
CA LEU A 35 6.93 -18.47 -1.90
C LEU A 35 7.70 -19.16 -0.77
N LEU A 36 8.88 -19.72 -1.05
CA LEU A 36 9.70 -20.41 -0.05
C LEU A 36 10.08 -19.48 1.12
N THR A 37 10.30 -18.19 0.85
CA THR A 37 10.54 -17.18 1.89
C THR A 37 9.32 -16.96 2.77
N LEU A 38 8.11 -16.90 2.18
CA LEU A 38 6.87 -16.75 2.96
C LEU A 38 6.58 -17.98 3.81
N LEU A 39 6.73 -19.19 3.25
CA LEU A 39 6.51 -20.46 3.95
C LEU A 39 7.38 -20.56 5.21
N ARG A 40 8.70 -20.37 5.06
CA ARG A 40 9.63 -20.38 6.19
C ARG A 40 9.33 -19.29 7.21
N ARG A 41 8.91 -18.11 6.78
CA ARG A 41 8.66 -16.99 7.69
C ARG A 41 7.41 -17.21 8.55
N HIS A 42 6.42 -17.91 8.00
CA HIS A 42 5.11 -18.08 8.64
C HIS A 42 4.88 -19.51 9.15
N GLU A 43 5.91 -20.36 9.18
CA GLU A 43 5.82 -21.76 9.59
C GLU A 43 5.32 -21.94 11.04
N ASP A 44 5.68 -21.02 11.94
CA ASP A 44 5.29 -21.05 13.35
C ASP A 44 4.01 -20.26 13.68
N THR A 45 3.28 -19.79 12.66
CA THR A 45 1.96 -19.15 12.87
C THR A 45 0.89 -20.21 13.14
N GLN A 46 -0.30 -19.82 13.61
CA GLN A 46 -1.42 -20.75 13.72
C GLN A 46 -1.72 -21.41 12.36
N LEU A 47 -1.87 -20.61 11.30
CA LEU A 47 -2.06 -21.12 9.93
C LEU A 47 -0.87 -21.98 9.46
N GLY A 48 0.34 -21.57 9.86
CA GLY A 48 1.58 -22.30 9.63
C GLY A 48 1.52 -23.74 10.15
N ARG A 49 1.04 -23.90 11.37
CA ARG A 49 0.83 -25.21 12.01
C ARG A 49 -0.33 -25.97 11.38
N ASP A 50 -1.46 -25.30 11.12
CA ASP A 50 -2.67 -25.93 10.57
C ASP A 50 -2.40 -26.60 9.21
N TYR A 51 -1.56 -26.00 8.36
CA TYR A 51 -1.18 -26.57 7.06
C TYR A 51 0.20 -27.25 7.06
N GLY A 52 0.93 -27.25 8.17
CA GLY A 52 2.29 -27.81 8.25
C GLY A 52 3.27 -27.15 7.26
N LEU A 53 3.26 -25.81 7.17
CA LEU A 53 4.06 -25.07 6.20
C LEU A 53 5.58 -25.32 6.34
N LYS A 54 6.04 -25.69 7.53
CA LYS A 54 7.44 -26.03 7.83
C LYS A 54 7.98 -27.13 6.90
N ASP A 55 7.15 -28.10 6.54
CA ASP A 55 7.57 -29.28 5.78
C ASP A 55 7.50 -29.08 4.27
N ILE A 56 6.93 -27.96 3.81
CA ILE A 56 6.77 -27.63 2.39
C ILE A 56 8.09 -27.07 1.84
N LYS A 57 8.66 -27.75 0.85
CA LYS A 57 9.94 -27.38 0.21
C LYS A 57 9.83 -27.11 -1.29
N THR A 58 8.71 -27.45 -1.92
CA THR A 58 8.48 -27.30 -3.36
C THR A 58 7.11 -26.67 -3.63
N ILE A 59 6.93 -26.15 -4.86
CA ILE A 59 5.66 -25.59 -5.32
C ILE A 59 4.57 -26.67 -5.32
N ASP A 60 4.87 -27.88 -5.78
CA ASP A 60 3.89 -28.97 -5.82
C ASP A 60 3.39 -29.34 -4.43
N GLN A 61 4.29 -29.46 -3.45
CA GLN A 61 3.91 -29.69 -2.05
C GLN A 61 3.05 -28.55 -1.48
N PHE A 62 3.28 -27.31 -1.91
CA PHE A 62 2.45 -26.18 -1.50
C PHE A 62 1.04 -26.31 -2.09
N CYS A 63 0.94 -26.60 -3.38
CA CYS A 63 -0.33 -26.79 -4.08
C CYS A 63 -1.16 -27.95 -3.51
N ASP A 64 -0.51 -29.06 -3.16
CA ASP A 64 -1.18 -30.23 -2.56
C ASP A 64 -1.68 -29.95 -1.14
N ARG A 65 -0.98 -29.08 -0.39
CA ARG A 65 -1.22 -28.89 1.05
C ARG A 65 -2.11 -27.71 1.37
N VAL A 66 -1.98 -26.61 0.63
CA VAL A 66 -2.66 -25.34 0.93
C VAL A 66 -3.83 -25.17 -0.06
N PRO A 67 -5.07 -25.42 0.37
CA PRO A 67 -6.23 -25.32 -0.50
C PRO A 67 -6.54 -23.86 -0.85
N ILE A 68 -7.18 -23.66 -2.00
CA ILE A 68 -7.79 -22.37 -2.36
C ILE A 68 -9.10 -22.24 -1.58
N LEU A 69 -9.19 -21.22 -0.73
CA LEU A 69 -10.31 -21.05 0.20
C LEU A 69 -11.02 -19.71 0.05
N PRO A 70 -12.33 -19.64 0.34
CA PRO A 70 -13.05 -18.39 0.45
C PRO A 70 -12.64 -17.61 1.71
N TYR A 71 -12.99 -16.31 1.76
CA TYR A 71 -12.70 -15.46 2.92
C TYR A 71 -13.30 -16.01 4.24
N SER A 72 -14.46 -16.65 4.19
CA SER A 72 -15.12 -17.23 5.37
C SER A 72 -14.24 -18.26 6.10
N SER A 73 -13.35 -18.96 5.39
CA SER A 73 -12.37 -19.86 6.02
C SER A 73 -11.29 -19.11 6.79
N TYR A 74 -11.00 -17.85 6.43
CA TYR A 74 -10.02 -17.00 7.11
C TYR A 74 -10.63 -16.09 8.17
N GLU A 75 -11.95 -15.91 8.14
CA GLU A 75 -12.68 -14.98 9.02
C GLU A 75 -12.36 -15.20 10.52
N PRO A 76 -12.38 -16.44 11.06
CA PRO A 76 -12.03 -16.67 12.47
C PRO A 76 -10.61 -16.22 12.83
N TYR A 77 -9.67 -16.37 11.90
CA TYR A 77 -8.29 -15.91 12.09
C TYR A 77 -8.19 -14.38 12.09
N THR A 78 -8.91 -13.72 11.17
CA THR A 78 -8.91 -12.25 11.06
C THR A 78 -9.61 -11.58 12.24
N GLU A 79 -10.65 -12.19 12.81
CA GLU A 79 -11.31 -11.72 14.03
C GLU A 79 -10.38 -11.80 15.24
N ARG A 80 -9.65 -12.91 15.41
CA ARG A 80 -8.63 -13.04 16.46
C ARG A 80 -7.56 -11.96 16.35
N ILE A 81 -7.08 -11.69 15.13
CA ILE A 81 -6.14 -10.59 14.87
C ILE A 81 -6.77 -9.23 15.21
N PHE A 82 -8.05 -9.03 14.88
CA PHE A 82 -8.78 -7.81 15.23
C PHE A 82 -8.84 -7.61 16.75
N GLN A 83 -9.07 -8.67 17.52
CA GLN A 83 -9.01 -8.64 18.99
C GLN A 83 -7.59 -8.43 19.56
N GLY A 84 -6.56 -8.42 18.71
CA GLY A 84 -5.18 -8.14 19.09
C GLY A 84 -4.29 -9.37 19.21
N GLU A 85 -4.80 -10.56 18.88
CA GLU A 85 -4.00 -11.78 18.89
C GLU A 85 -2.96 -11.75 17.77
N ARG A 86 -1.74 -12.19 18.10
CA ARG A 86 -0.59 -12.16 17.21
C ARG A 86 -0.25 -13.56 16.71
N ASN A 87 0.54 -13.64 15.65
CA ASN A 87 1.07 -14.90 15.13
C ASN A 87 -0.01 -15.90 14.65
N ILE A 88 -1.10 -15.36 14.07
CA ILE A 88 -2.26 -16.13 13.62
C ILE A 88 -2.14 -16.51 12.13
N LEU A 89 -2.39 -15.55 11.21
CA LEU A 89 -2.15 -15.73 9.77
C LEU A 89 -0.72 -15.38 9.36
N THR A 90 -0.06 -14.54 10.16
CA THR A 90 1.24 -13.98 9.84
C THR A 90 2.01 -13.74 11.13
N SER A 91 3.32 -13.95 11.05
CA SER A 91 4.29 -13.64 12.11
C SER A 91 4.74 -12.18 12.04
N ASP A 92 4.45 -11.47 10.95
CA ASP A 92 4.75 -10.06 10.80
C ASP A 92 3.80 -9.18 11.63
N SER A 93 4.31 -8.05 12.10
CA SER A 93 3.48 -7.07 12.81
C SER A 93 2.36 -6.53 11.90
N VAL A 94 1.12 -6.70 12.36
CA VAL A 94 -0.07 -6.10 11.75
C VAL A 94 -0.18 -4.65 12.24
N VAL A 95 -0.11 -3.71 11.31
CA VAL A 95 -0.04 -2.26 11.60
C VAL A 95 -1.31 -1.52 11.23
N PHE A 96 -2.21 -2.18 10.49
CA PHE A 96 -3.49 -1.65 10.07
C PHE A 96 -4.46 -2.78 9.72
N ILE A 97 -5.77 -2.62 9.94
CA ILE A 97 -6.80 -3.51 9.40
C ILE A 97 -7.54 -2.76 8.28
N ASN A 98 -7.48 -3.30 7.08
CA ASN A 98 -8.20 -2.76 5.94
C ASN A 98 -9.60 -3.36 5.89
N LEU A 99 -10.62 -2.50 5.92
CA LEU A 99 -12.02 -2.87 5.69
C LEU A 99 -12.31 -2.80 4.21
N THR A 100 -12.56 -3.96 3.60
CA THR A 100 -13.03 -4.01 2.22
C THR A 100 -14.54 -4.07 2.20
N SER A 101 -15.16 -3.18 1.42
CA SER A 101 -16.59 -3.18 1.16
C SER A 101 -16.93 -4.37 0.26
N GLY A 102 -17.32 -5.50 0.85
CA GLY A 102 -18.14 -6.45 0.11
C GLY A 102 -19.45 -5.76 -0.27
N SER A 103 -19.91 -5.94 -1.51
CA SER A 103 -21.11 -5.27 -2.03
C SER A 103 -22.43 -5.71 -1.38
N THR A 104 -22.43 -6.81 -0.61
CA THR A 104 -23.66 -7.43 -0.08
C THR A 104 -23.48 -8.20 1.23
N GLY A 105 -22.33 -8.10 1.91
CA GLY A 105 -22.02 -8.92 3.09
C GLY A 105 -21.22 -8.19 4.18
N PRO A 106 -20.97 -8.85 5.33
CA PRO A 106 -20.15 -8.28 6.40
C PRO A 106 -18.78 -7.84 5.88
N GLN A 107 -18.28 -6.73 6.43
CA GLN A 107 -17.02 -6.13 5.97
C GLN A 107 -15.86 -7.09 6.25
N LYS A 108 -15.07 -7.39 5.22
CA LYS A 108 -13.89 -8.25 5.37
C LYS A 108 -12.78 -7.47 6.06
N LEU A 109 -12.20 -8.09 7.09
CA LEU A 109 -11.08 -7.60 7.87
C LEU A 109 -9.80 -8.12 7.23
N ILE A 110 -9.05 -7.26 6.55
CA ILE A 110 -7.79 -7.65 5.89
C ILE A 110 -6.60 -7.11 6.70
N PRO A 111 -5.85 -7.97 7.40
CA PRO A 111 -4.65 -7.55 8.13
C PRO A 111 -3.58 -7.02 7.18
N VAL A 112 -3.09 -5.81 7.45
CA VAL A 112 -2.01 -5.18 6.70
C VAL A 112 -0.74 -5.19 7.56
N THR A 113 0.29 -5.87 7.05
CA THR A 113 1.56 -6.01 7.77
C THR A 113 2.55 -4.89 7.45
N GLN A 114 3.50 -4.65 8.34
CA GLN A 114 4.61 -3.73 8.07
C GLN A 114 5.44 -4.16 6.84
N ARG A 115 5.58 -5.48 6.62
CA ARG A 115 6.25 -6.04 5.43
C ARG A 115 5.51 -5.67 4.15
N PHE A 116 4.18 -5.77 4.15
CA PHE A 116 3.36 -5.33 3.01
C PHE A 116 3.54 -3.83 2.74
N GLN A 117 3.54 -2.98 3.77
CA GLN A 117 3.79 -1.54 3.62
C GLN A 117 5.16 -1.24 2.98
N ASN A 118 6.19 -2.03 3.30
CA ASN A 118 7.50 -1.91 2.67
C ASN A 118 7.48 -2.33 1.20
N SER A 119 6.75 -3.40 0.85
CA SER A 119 6.54 -3.83 -0.54
C SER A 119 5.80 -2.76 -1.35
N LEU A 120 4.75 -2.18 -0.77
CA LEU A 120 3.99 -1.09 -1.38
C LEU A 120 4.85 0.16 -1.63
N ARG A 121 5.76 0.50 -0.71
CA ARG A 121 6.73 1.57 -0.92
C ARG A 121 7.62 1.30 -2.13
N GLN A 122 8.10 0.07 -2.30
CA GLN A 122 8.90 -0.32 -3.47
C GLN A 122 8.08 -0.23 -4.76
N ALA A 123 6.84 -0.69 -4.76
CA ALA A 123 5.93 -0.57 -5.89
C ALA A 123 5.70 0.90 -6.29
N ASN A 124 5.49 1.80 -5.31
CA ASN A 124 5.34 3.23 -5.56
C ASN A 124 6.62 3.85 -6.16
N LEU A 125 7.80 3.47 -5.67
CA LEU A 125 9.07 3.92 -6.24
C LEU A 125 9.25 3.42 -7.68
N THR A 126 8.91 2.17 -7.98
CA THR A 126 8.89 1.64 -9.35
C THR A 126 8.00 2.48 -10.26
N SER A 127 6.76 2.77 -9.84
CA SER A 127 5.82 3.61 -10.60
C SER A 127 6.35 5.03 -10.83
N ILE A 128 6.97 5.64 -9.82
CA ILE A 128 7.63 6.95 -9.96
C ILE A 128 8.78 6.88 -10.96
N GLY A 129 9.55 5.78 -10.98
CA GLY A 129 10.64 5.58 -11.94
C GLY A 129 10.15 5.56 -13.39
N PHE A 130 9.07 4.81 -13.66
CA PHE A 130 8.43 4.83 -14.98
C PHE A 130 7.89 6.21 -15.35
N LEU A 131 7.21 6.90 -14.41
CA LEU A 131 6.70 8.24 -14.64
C LEU A 131 7.83 9.25 -14.93
N ALA A 132 8.95 9.17 -14.20
CA ALA A 132 10.09 10.05 -14.38
C ALA A 132 10.70 9.93 -15.79
N ASP A 133 10.81 8.71 -16.32
CA ASP A 133 11.31 8.48 -17.67
C ASP A 133 10.32 8.96 -18.73
N ALA A 134 9.02 8.70 -18.53
CA ALA A 134 7.98 9.17 -19.44
C ALA A 134 7.91 10.71 -19.49
N LEU A 135 8.11 11.39 -18.35
CA LEU A 135 8.18 12.84 -18.30
C LEU A 135 9.45 13.36 -18.99
N GLN A 136 10.61 12.74 -18.75
CA GLN A 136 11.86 13.12 -19.39
C GLN A 136 11.78 13.01 -20.91
N ALA A 137 11.21 11.92 -21.43
CA ALA A 137 11.01 11.71 -22.87
C ALA A 137 10.10 12.77 -23.52
N ARG A 138 9.29 13.47 -22.72
CA ARG A 138 8.40 14.56 -23.16
C ARG A 138 8.92 15.95 -22.78
N GLU A 139 10.17 16.04 -22.35
CA GLU A 139 10.81 17.28 -21.85
C GLU A 139 10.00 17.95 -20.72
N ARG A 140 9.29 17.15 -19.92
CA ARG A 140 8.53 17.59 -18.76
C ARG A 140 9.29 17.26 -17.47
N LYS A 141 9.06 18.06 -16.43
CA LYS A 141 9.65 17.88 -15.11
C LYS A 141 8.65 17.19 -14.18
N PHE A 142 9.15 16.27 -13.37
CA PHE A 142 8.41 15.81 -12.20
C PHE A 142 8.17 16.98 -11.25
N GLY A 143 7.00 17.04 -10.65
CA GLY A 143 6.64 18.05 -9.67
C GLY A 143 5.69 17.49 -8.65
N LYS A 144 5.20 18.37 -7.77
CA LYS A 144 4.25 17.96 -6.75
C LYS A 144 2.90 17.61 -7.35
N LEU A 145 2.20 16.73 -6.66
CA LEU A 145 0.93 16.15 -7.06
C LEU A 145 -0.18 16.66 -6.14
N LEU A 146 -1.36 16.89 -6.70
CA LEU A 146 -2.59 17.03 -5.93
C LEU A 146 -3.23 15.66 -5.73
N ILE A 147 -3.56 15.34 -4.49
CA ILE A 147 -4.42 14.20 -4.14
C ILE A 147 -5.51 14.71 -3.22
N THR A 148 -6.72 14.16 -3.33
CA THR A 148 -7.83 14.59 -2.48
C THR A 148 -8.42 13.46 -1.65
N ASN A 149 -7.97 12.21 -1.79
CA ASN A 149 -8.50 11.06 -1.07
C ASN A 149 -8.57 11.27 0.46
N SER A 150 -9.64 10.78 1.10
CA SER A 150 -9.74 10.79 2.56
C SER A 150 -8.66 9.93 3.21
N ALA A 151 -8.06 10.45 4.27
CA ALA A 151 -7.13 9.77 5.15
C ALA A 151 -7.72 9.55 6.57
N GLN A 152 -9.05 9.69 6.72
CA GLN A 152 -9.71 9.46 8.00
C GLN A 152 -9.72 7.98 8.38
N LEU A 153 -9.28 7.70 9.60
CA LEU A 153 -9.41 6.39 10.21
C LEU A 153 -10.87 6.17 10.61
N LEU A 154 -11.32 4.92 10.56
CA LEU A 154 -12.63 4.55 11.08
C LEU A 154 -12.56 4.29 12.59
N GLY A 155 -11.41 3.81 13.08
CA GLY A 155 -11.19 3.64 14.52
C GLY A 155 -9.95 2.82 14.84
N GLN A 156 -9.96 2.25 16.03
CA GLN A 156 -8.94 1.36 16.55
C GLN A 156 -9.60 0.07 17.07
N THR A 157 -8.99 -1.07 16.80
CA THR A 157 -9.47 -2.36 17.31
C THR A 157 -9.22 -2.48 18.82
N PRO A 158 -9.87 -3.41 19.54
CA PRO A 158 -9.58 -3.67 20.95
C PRO A 158 -8.09 -3.96 21.23
N GLY A 159 -7.39 -4.58 20.28
CA GLY A 159 -5.95 -4.83 20.32
C GLY A 159 -5.07 -3.61 20.01
N GLY A 160 -5.64 -2.41 19.84
CA GLY A 160 -4.89 -1.18 19.57
C GLY A 160 -4.46 -0.99 18.10
N ILE A 161 -4.99 -1.76 17.15
CA ILE A 161 -4.63 -1.66 15.74
C ILE A 161 -5.55 -0.66 15.05
N ASN A 162 -5.01 0.30 14.30
CA ASN A 162 -5.85 1.23 13.53
C ASN A 162 -6.57 0.52 12.39
N TYR A 163 -7.81 0.90 12.07
CA TYR A 163 -8.54 0.33 10.94
C TYR A 163 -9.28 1.38 10.11
N GLY A 164 -9.55 1.04 8.85
CA GLY A 164 -10.23 1.91 7.90
C GLY A 164 -10.23 1.34 6.49
N HIS A 165 -10.71 2.12 5.52
CA HIS A 165 -10.68 1.72 4.11
C HIS A 165 -9.27 1.64 3.54
N ALA A 166 -9.10 0.87 2.46
CA ALA A 166 -7.80 0.57 1.85
C ALA A 166 -6.96 1.82 1.53
N SER A 167 -7.62 2.87 1.00
CA SER A 167 -6.95 4.12 0.64
C SER A 167 -6.27 4.82 1.82
N VAL A 168 -6.81 4.66 3.03
CA VAL A 168 -6.28 5.27 4.26
C VAL A 168 -4.97 4.58 4.67
N GLY A 169 -4.90 3.25 4.50
CA GLY A 169 -3.71 2.47 4.81
C GLY A 169 -2.51 2.78 3.90
N VAL A 170 -2.78 3.19 2.65
CA VAL A 170 -1.76 3.49 1.62
C VAL A 170 -1.15 4.89 1.80
N LEU A 171 -1.92 5.86 2.28
CA LEU A 171 -1.46 7.25 2.46
C LEU A 171 -0.59 7.46 3.71
N ARG A 172 -0.38 6.41 4.51
CA ARG A 172 0.50 6.41 5.68
C ARG A 172 1.97 6.33 5.27
N MET A 173 2.44 7.37 4.60
CA MET A 173 3.86 7.61 4.37
C MET A 173 4.44 8.58 5.40
N GLY A 174 5.75 8.54 5.62
CA GLY A 174 6.41 9.46 6.55
C GLY A 174 6.18 10.92 6.16
N LYS A 175 5.95 11.79 7.16
CA LYS A 175 5.67 13.23 6.97
C LYS A 175 6.66 13.94 6.03
N PHE A 176 7.93 13.55 6.08
CA PHE A 176 8.97 14.09 5.21
C PHE A 176 8.72 13.76 3.74
N LEU A 177 8.47 12.49 3.40
CA LEU A 177 8.22 12.05 2.03
C LEU A 177 6.93 12.67 1.48
N TYR A 178 5.90 12.73 2.31
CA TYR A 178 4.63 13.36 1.95
C TYR A 178 4.81 14.82 1.49
N LYS A 179 5.57 15.62 2.24
CA LYS A 179 5.83 17.04 1.92
C LYS A 179 6.59 17.23 0.59
N GLN A 180 7.37 16.24 0.16
CA GLN A 180 8.08 16.30 -1.11
C GLN A 180 7.19 15.97 -2.31
N LEU A 181 6.16 15.13 -2.12
CA LEU A 181 5.30 14.65 -3.19
C LEU A 181 4.01 15.47 -3.36
N PHE A 182 3.48 16.06 -2.30
CA PHE A 182 2.14 16.69 -2.33
C PHE A 182 2.16 18.20 -2.10
N THR A 183 1.19 18.87 -2.71
CA THR A 183 1.05 20.34 -2.72
C THR A 183 0.42 20.93 -1.46
N HIS A 184 -0.18 20.10 -0.61
CA HIS A 184 -0.95 20.53 0.56
C HIS A 184 -0.51 19.77 1.82
N PRO A 185 -0.77 20.29 3.03
CA PRO A 185 -0.53 19.58 4.29
C PRO A 185 -1.33 18.27 4.39
N PHE A 186 -0.83 17.29 5.14
CA PHE A 186 -1.51 15.98 5.30
C PHE A 186 -2.87 16.14 6.01
N GLU A 187 -2.97 17.11 6.90
CA GLU A 187 -4.13 17.42 7.72
C GLU A 187 -5.36 17.75 6.88
N THR A 188 -5.17 18.28 5.66
CA THR A 188 -6.27 18.54 4.72
C THR A 188 -7.00 17.26 4.29
N LEU A 189 -6.31 16.11 4.28
CA LEU A 189 -6.90 14.81 3.95
C LEU A 189 -7.72 14.21 5.12
N LEU A 190 -7.60 14.80 6.32
CA LEU A 190 -8.37 14.39 7.50
C LEU A 190 -9.74 15.08 7.58
N VAL A 191 -10.05 15.99 6.66
CA VAL A 191 -11.37 16.64 6.57
C VAL A 191 -12.40 15.61 6.07
N GLY A 192 -13.43 15.38 6.87
CA GLY A 192 -14.45 14.36 6.62
C GLY A 192 -15.42 14.73 5.51
N ASP A 193 -15.85 16.00 5.49
CA ASP A 193 -16.69 16.51 4.40
C ASP A 193 -15.91 16.51 3.08
N SER A 194 -16.48 15.86 2.06
CA SER A 194 -15.75 15.65 0.81
C SER A 194 -15.57 16.94 0.02
N LEU A 195 -16.54 17.83 0.04
CA LEU A 195 -16.49 19.09 -0.72
C LEU A 195 -15.46 20.04 -0.09
N ALA A 196 -15.52 20.21 1.23
CA ALA A 196 -14.56 21.01 1.99
C ALA A 196 -13.13 20.47 1.84
N ARG A 197 -12.94 19.15 1.88
CA ARG A 197 -11.64 18.52 1.62
C ARG A 197 -11.12 18.86 0.23
N HIS A 198 -11.93 18.70 -0.81
CA HIS A 198 -11.54 19.04 -2.19
C HIS A 198 -11.14 20.51 -2.29
N TYR A 199 -11.99 21.40 -1.77
CA TYR A 199 -11.78 22.84 -1.78
C TYR A 199 -10.45 23.23 -1.12
N ILE A 200 -10.19 22.75 0.10
CA ILE A 200 -8.97 23.10 0.84
C ILE A 200 -7.73 22.54 0.13
N CYS A 201 -7.76 21.30 -0.37
CA CYS A 201 -6.64 20.73 -1.11
C CYS A 201 -6.33 21.54 -2.38
N LEU A 202 -7.37 21.94 -3.12
CA LEU A 202 -7.24 22.79 -4.31
C LEU A 202 -6.70 24.17 -3.97
N LEU A 203 -7.13 24.79 -2.87
CA LEU A 203 -6.65 26.11 -2.43
C LEU A 203 -5.13 26.13 -2.23
N PHE A 204 -4.57 25.09 -1.62
CA PHE A 204 -3.11 24.93 -1.50
C PHE A 204 -2.45 24.65 -2.85
N ALA A 205 -3.04 23.75 -3.63
CA ALA A 205 -2.49 23.30 -4.91
C ALA A 205 -2.37 24.45 -5.94
N LEU A 206 -3.39 25.30 -6.05
CA LEU A 206 -3.39 26.47 -6.94
C LEU A 206 -2.33 27.52 -6.58
N ARG A 207 -1.84 27.53 -5.33
CA ARG A 207 -0.78 28.44 -4.87
C ARG A 207 0.62 27.83 -5.01
N ASP A 208 0.73 26.51 -5.22
CA ASP A 208 2.02 25.82 -5.34
C ASP A 208 2.48 25.77 -6.81
N ARG A 209 3.41 26.66 -7.16
CA ARG A 209 4.02 26.73 -8.51
C ARG A 209 4.77 25.45 -8.93
N SER A 210 5.04 24.54 -8.01
CA SER A 210 5.69 23.25 -8.28
C SER A 210 4.70 22.13 -8.58
N MET A 211 3.39 22.38 -8.51
CA MET A 211 2.37 21.42 -8.92
C MET A 211 2.51 21.10 -10.41
N ARG A 212 2.51 19.81 -10.74
CA ARG A 212 2.61 19.32 -12.13
C ARG A 212 1.61 18.22 -12.48
N GLY A 213 0.80 17.75 -11.54
CA GLY A 213 -0.20 16.72 -11.81
C GLY A 213 -1.22 16.52 -10.70
N MET A 214 -2.25 15.74 -11.00
CA MET A 214 -3.27 15.28 -10.06
C MET A 214 -3.27 13.76 -10.06
N ILE A 215 -3.50 13.16 -8.89
CA ILE A 215 -3.63 11.71 -8.75
C ILE A 215 -4.88 11.36 -7.95
N ALA A 216 -5.52 10.27 -8.34
CA ALA A 216 -6.62 9.68 -7.58
C ALA A 216 -6.69 8.18 -7.84
N ASN A 217 -7.30 7.45 -6.90
CA ASN A 217 -7.53 6.01 -7.06
C ASN A 217 -8.57 5.69 -8.13
N PHE A 218 -9.50 6.62 -8.38
CA PHE A 218 -10.58 6.46 -9.36
C PHE A 218 -10.72 7.73 -10.19
N PRO A 219 -10.93 7.64 -11.51
CA PRO A 219 -11.12 8.81 -12.37
C PRO A 219 -12.25 9.74 -11.90
N MET A 220 -13.32 9.18 -11.35
CA MET A 220 -14.46 9.95 -10.82
C MET A 220 -14.06 10.94 -9.71
N LEU A 221 -13.01 10.66 -8.95
CA LEU A 221 -12.52 11.61 -7.93
C LEU A 221 -11.85 12.83 -8.55
N LEU A 222 -11.15 12.66 -9.68
CA LEU A 222 -10.57 13.79 -10.42
C LEU A 222 -11.67 14.65 -11.06
N LEU A 223 -12.71 14.00 -11.62
CA LEU A 223 -13.84 14.71 -12.22
C LEU A 223 -14.65 15.50 -11.19
N ARG A 224 -14.64 15.08 -9.91
CA ARG A 224 -15.26 15.83 -8.80
C ARG A 224 -14.41 16.98 -8.26
N THR A 225 -13.19 17.12 -8.76
CA THR A 225 -12.26 18.20 -8.38
C THR A 225 -12.05 19.23 -9.50
N ALA A 226 -12.61 18.97 -10.69
CA ALA A 226 -12.69 19.91 -11.82
C ALA A 226 -14.03 20.65 -11.79
#